data_AF-A0A2V5R5V3-F1
#
_entry.id   AF-A0A2V5R5V3-F1
#
_cell.length_a   1.000
_cell.length_b   1.000
_cell.length_c   1.000
_cell.angle_alpha   90.00
_cell.angle_beta   90.00
_cell.angle_gamma   90.00
#
_symmetry.space_group_name_H-M   'P 1'
#
loop_
_entity.id
_entity.type
_entity.pdbx_description
1 polymer ?
#
loop_
_entity_poly.entity_id
_entity_poly.type
_entity_poly.pdbx_seq_one_letter_code
_entity_poly.pdbx_strand_id
1 'polypeptide(L)'
;MERSVALGCFCGLLALSQPITAQESLPAEKIRDISPDQKFAMRISYDADSNKQLIESGKADSAKIFSETIKSIELVTLPARDKVLELLPSDDGGTNYDNVTLLWSADSNWCAFYYNQPRVGYTSVYHRAGDKFTPVNKPDELVVDATKGLKDADVRNEYVQPLRWTKPGVLLLDQLSIFRGGEIDDAKFQLTAGLDPKTGKFQVVSKKKLPADVKRNNKTTNRTS
;
A
#
# COMPACT_ATOMS: atom_id res chain seq x y z
N MET A 1 58.45 68.10 10.91
CA MET A 1 59.44 67.24 10.25
C MET A 1 59.28 65.86 10.86
N GLU A 2 58.86 64.88 10.04
CA GLU A 2 59.19 63.43 10.14
C GLU A 2 58.97 62.71 11.49
N ARG A 3 58.25 61.60 11.63
CA ARG A 3 57.98 60.44 10.76
C ARG A 3 56.79 59.65 11.31
N SER A 4 56.07 59.01 10.39
CA SER A 4 55.10 57.95 10.62
C SER A 4 55.76 56.69 11.23
N VAL A 5 55.05 56.00 12.12
CA VAL A 5 55.21 54.54 12.33
C VAL A 5 53.82 53.93 12.41
N ALA A 6 53.55 53.01 11.48
CA ALA A 6 52.31 52.29 11.32
C ALA A 6 52.15 51.23 12.41
N LEU A 7 50.96 51.17 13.03
CA LEU A 7 50.53 50.07 13.88
C LEU A 7 49.52 49.24 13.08
N GLY A 8 50.00 48.12 12.53
CA GLY A 8 49.16 47.17 11.79
C GLY A 8 48.17 46.47 12.72
N CYS A 9 46.89 46.78 12.57
CA CYS A 9 45.82 46.01 13.19
C CYS A 9 45.55 44.74 12.37
N PHE A 10 45.98 43.61 12.91
CA PHE A 10 45.61 42.27 12.46
C PHE A 10 44.12 42.05 12.75
N CYS A 11 43.24 42.26 11.75
CA CYS A 11 41.86 41.81 11.85
C CYS A 11 41.82 40.31 11.52
N GLY A 12 41.78 39.48 12.55
CA GLY A 12 41.49 38.05 12.42
C GLY A 12 40.07 37.86 11.89
N LEU A 13 39.95 37.29 10.69
CA LEU A 13 38.71 36.72 10.19
C LEU A 13 38.35 35.50 11.04
N LEU A 14 37.48 35.71 12.03
CA LEU A 14 36.77 34.60 12.68
C LEU A 14 35.74 34.07 11.68
N ALA A 15 36.11 33.00 10.97
CA ALA A 15 35.15 32.19 10.24
C ALA A 15 34.20 31.53 11.27
N LEU A 16 33.04 32.14 11.47
CA LEU A 16 31.92 31.50 12.16
C LEU A 16 31.44 30.34 11.28
N SER A 17 31.96 29.14 11.52
CA SER A 17 31.35 27.91 11.03
C SER A 17 30.00 27.76 11.73
N GLN A 18 28.94 28.16 11.04
CA GLN A 18 27.60 27.79 11.47
C GLN A 18 27.51 26.26 11.46
N PRO A 19 27.04 25.62 12.55
CA PRO A 19 26.73 24.21 12.50
C PRO A 19 25.64 24.04 11.45
N ILE A 20 25.94 23.26 10.40
CA ILE A 20 24.93 22.72 9.50
C ILE A 20 24.07 21.83 10.38
N THR A 21 23.00 22.42 10.90
CA THR A 21 21.91 21.66 11.47
C THR A 21 21.26 21.06 10.24
N ALA A 22 21.45 19.76 10.02
CA ALA A 22 20.67 19.02 9.05
C ALA A 22 19.21 19.20 9.47
N GLN A 23 18.52 20.15 8.85
CA GLN A 23 17.12 20.38 9.08
C GLN A 23 16.41 19.18 8.47
N GLU A 24 16.00 18.25 9.34
CA GLU A 24 15.18 17.11 8.96
C GLU A 24 13.95 17.69 8.25
N SER A 25 13.87 17.51 6.95
CA SER A 25 12.78 18.04 6.14
C SER A 25 11.51 17.34 6.57
N LEU A 26 10.43 18.10 6.75
CA LEU A 26 9.13 17.51 7.01
C LEU A 26 8.81 16.53 5.87
N PRO A 27 8.29 15.33 6.17
CA PRO A 27 8.01 14.34 5.15
C PRO A 27 6.99 14.89 4.16
N ALA A 28 7.16 14.55 2.88
CA ALA A 28 6.18 14.87 1.87
C ALA A 28 4.93 13.99 2.04
N GLU A 29 3.79 14.54 1.66
CA GLU A 29 2.50 13.87 1.79
C GLU A 29 1.81 13.73 0.44
N LYS A 30 1.22 12.56 0.21
CA LYS A 30 0.25 12.34 -0.87
C LYS A 30 -1.11 11.97 -0.27
N ILE A 31 -2.11 12.80 -0.54
CA ILE A 31 -3.52 12.52 -0.23
C ILE A 31 -4.19 11.92 -1.47
N ARG A 32 -4.85 10.77 -1.31
CA ARG A 32 -5.63 10.11 -2.36
C ARG A 32 -6.73 9.23 -1.77
N ASP A 33 -7.48 8.57 -2.65
CA ASP A 33 -8.56 7.64 -2.27
C ASP A 33 -9.53 8.29 -1.28
N ILE A 34 -10.10 9.41 -1.69
CA ILE A 34 -11.04 10.21 -0.89
C ILE A 34 -12.38 9.47 -0.79
N SER A 35 -12.89 9.37 0.43
CA SER A 35 -14.22 8.81 0.71
C SER A 35 -15.34 9.52 -0.07
N PRO A 36 -16.43 8.82 -0.45
CA PRO A 36 -17.55 9.42 -1.19
C PRO A 36 -18.16 10.67 -0.53
N ASP A 37 -18.29 10.67 0.79
CA ASP A 37 -18.76 11.83 1.59
C ASP A 37 -17.71 12.93 1.77
N GLN A 38 -16.51 12.79 1.18
CA GLN A 38 -15.40 13.74 1.19
C GLN A 38 -14.82 14.04 2.57
N LYS A 39 -15.09 13.20 3.59
CA LYS A 39 -14.68 13.45 4.98
C LYS A 39 -13.37 12.78 5.37
N PHE A 40 -12.92 11.78 4.60
CA PHE A 40 -11.73 11.01 4.87
C PHE A 40 -10.95 10.74 3.60
N ALA A 41 -9.65 10.50 3.74
CA ALA A 41 -8.78 10.09 2.65
C ALA A 41 -7.58 9.29 3.18
N MET A 42 -6.92 8.55 2.29
CA MET A 42 -5.63 7.96 2.58
C MET A 42 -4.52 9.01 2.45
N ARG A 43 -3.65 9.08 3.46
CA ARG A 43 -2.40 9.83 3.44
C ARG A 43 -1.23 8.86 3.36
N ILE A 44 -0.33 9.10 2.41
CA ILE A 44 0.97 8.45 2.34
C ILE A 44 2.03 9.51 2.66
N SER A 45 2.76 9.32 3.76
CA SER A 45 3.89 10.15 4.17
C SER A 45 5.19 9.50 3.71
N TYR A 46 6.11 10.24 3.10
CA TYR A 46 7.34 9.69 2.54
C TYR A 46 8.50 10.69 2.49
N ASP A 47 9.72 10.18 2.39
CA ASP A 47 10.95 10.96 2.20
C ASP A 47 11.06 11.44 0.74
N ALA A 48 10.85 12.74 0.52
CA ALA A 48 10.77 13.31 -0.83
C ALA A 48 12.12 13.24 -1.57
N ASP A 49 13.22 13.51 -0.88
CA ASP A 49 14.55 13.60 -1.46
C ASP A 49 15.05 12.21 -1.87
N SER A 50 14.89 11.23 -0.99
CA SER A 50 15.19 9.83 -1.28
C SER A 50 14.31 9.30 -2.42
N ASN A 51 13.01 9.62 -2.41
CA ASN A 51 12.11 9.19 -3.47
C ASN A 51 12.50 9.78 -4.83
N LYS A 52 12.89 11.06 -4.87
CA LYS A 52 13.37 11.72 -6.08
C LYS A 52 14.63 11.06 -6.63
N GLN A 53 15.61 10.73 -5.78
CA GLN A 53 16.84 10.04 -6.20
C GLN A 53 16.55 8.67 -6.83
N LEU A 54 15.56 7.94 -6.29
CA LEU A 54 15.14 6.65 -6.85
C LEU A 54 14.43 6.80 -8.20
N ILE A 55 13.60 7.83 -8.38
CA ILE A 55 13.00 8.14 -9.68
C ILE A 55 14.10 8.41 -10.73
N GLU A 56 15.06 9.27 -10.39
CA GLU A 56 16.13 9.71 -11.30
C GLU A 56 17.08 8.58 -11.67
N SER A 57 17.38 7.66 -10.74
CA SER A 57 18.23 6.49 -10.99
C SER A 57 17.54 5.37 -11.76
N GLY A 58 16.21 5.22 -11.62
CA GLY A 58 15.46 4.07 -12.14
C GLY A 58 14.63 4.30 -13.41
N LYS A 59 14.59 5.52 -13.97
CA LYS A 59 13.64 5.92 -15.04
C LYS A 59 12.19 5.53 -14.71
N ALA A 60 11.80 5.72 -13.45
CA ALA A 60 10.43 5.45 -13.02
C ALA A 60 9.50 6.63 -13.35
N ASP A 61 8.19 6.38 -13.28
CA ASP A 61 7.19 7.45 -13.31
C ASP A 61 7.46 8.45 -12.18
N SER A 62 7.46 9.76 -12.50
CA SER A 62 7.60 10.85 -11.52
C SER A 62 6.55 10.86 -10.42
N ALA A 63 5.38 10.24 -10.66
CA ALA A 63 4.32 10.10 -9.66
C ALA A 63 4.51 8.89 -8.73
N LYS A 64 5.51 8.04 -8.99
CA LYS A 64 5.76 6.84 -8.18
C LYS A 64 6.30 7.23 -6.80
N ILE A 65 5.71 6.63 -5.78
CA ILE A 65 6.25 6.65 -4.42
C ILE A 65 6.83 5.25 -4.16
N PHE A 66 8.14 5.18 -3.89
CA PHE A 66 8.84 3.95 -3.58
C PHE A 66 8.61 3.57 -2.12
N SER A 67 8.29 2.30 -1.86
CA SER A 67 7.96 1.82 -0.51
C SER A 67 9.05 2.03 0.52
N GLU A 68 10.32 1.92 0.10
CA GLU A 68 11.48 2.17 0.98
C GLU A 68 11.58 3.62 1.48
N THR A 69 10.84 4.54 0.86
CA THR A 69 10.80 5.95 1.27
C THR A 69 9.57 6.29 2.11
N ILE A 70 8.56 5.41 2.13
CA ILE A 70 7.32 5.65 2.86
C ILE A 70 7.58 5.53 4.36
N LYS A 71 7.09 6.51 5.11
CA LYS A 71 7.19 6.63 6.57
C LYS A 71 5.93 6.15 7.26
N SER A 72 4.76 6.45 6.69
CA SER A 72 3.47 5.98 7.18
C SER A 72 2.41 5.96 6.08
N ILE A 73 1.40 5.11 6.28
CA ILE A 73 0.18 5.11 5.47
C ILE A 73 -0.99 5.13 6.45
N GLU A 74 -1.80 6.17 6.35
CA GLU A 74 -2.77 6.52 7.37
C GLU A 74 -4.11 6.87 6.73
N LEU A 75 -5.18 6.68 7.49
CA LEU A 75 -6.48 7.28 7.19
C LEU A 75 -6.58 8.59 7.97
N VAL A 76 -6.94 9.66 7.28
CA VAL A 76 -7.05 11.00 7.87
C VAL A 76 -8.41 11.63 7.61
N THR A 77 -8.83 12.56 8.47
CA THR A 77 -10.01 13.42 8.25
C THR A 77 -9.74 14.48 7.17
N LEU A 78 -10.79 15.05 6.61
CA LEU A 78 -10.73 16.20 5.71
C LEU A 78 -11.68 17.32 6.20
N PRO A 79 -11.29 18.60 6.09
CA PRO A 79 -10.01 19.08 5.55
C PRO A 79 -8.86 19.09 6.57
N ALA A 80 -9.13 18.79 7.85
CA ALA A 80 -8.17 18.96 8.96
C ALA A 80 -6.93 18.05 8.89
N ARG A 81 -7.03 16.89 8.21
CA ARG A 81 -5.95 15.88 8.07
C ARG A 81 -5.54 15.27 9.41
N ASP A 82 -6.46 15.21 10.37
CA ASP A 82 -6.23 14.51 11.62
C ASP A 82 -6.19 13.00 11.37
N LYS A 83 -5.19 12.33 11.92
CA LYS A 83 -5.11 10.87 11.83
C LYS A 83 -6.24 10.21 12.59
N VAL A 84 -6.97 9.31 11.93
CA VAL A 84 -8.01 8.47 12.55
C VAL A 84 -7.63 7.00 12.62
N LEU A 85 -6.69 6.54 11.78
CA LEU A 85 -6.24 5.15 11.75
C LEU A 85 -4.85 5.04 11.10
N GLU A 86 -3.98 4.22 11.66
CA GLU A 86 -2.77 3.72 10.99
C GLU A 86 -3.15 2.51 10.13
N LEU A 87 -2.85 2.52 8.83
CA LEU A 87 -3.28 1.47 7.90
C LEU A 87 -2.22 0.36 7.77
N LEU A 88 -0.93 0.69 7.91
CA LEU A 88 0.11 -0.33 7.96
C LEU A 88 0.10 -1.04 9.32
N PRO A 89 0.23 -2.38 9.36
CA PRO A 89 0.40 -3.10 10.61
C PRO A 89 1.70 -2.68 11.31
N SER A 90 1.65 -2.48 12.63
CA SER A 90 2.81 -2.06 13.42
C SER A 90 3.92 -3.12 13.51
N ASP A 91 3.58 -4.37 13.26
CA ASP A 91 4.48 -5.53 13.22
C ASP A 91 5.03 -5.81 11.81
N ASP A 92 4.54 -5.08 10.79
CA ASP A 92 5.05 -5.22 9.44
C ASP A 92 6.35 -4.41 9.26
N GLY A 93 7.48 -5.07 9.49
CA GLY A 93 8.81 -4.55 9.19
C GLY A 93 9.16 -4.56 7.69
N GLY A 94 8.22 -4.93 6.82
CA GLY A 94 8.44 -5.00 5.38
C GLY A 94 8.66 -3.63 4.76
N THR A 95 9.81 -3.44 4.10
CA THR A 95 10.15 -2.21 3.35
C THR A 95 9.71 -2.25 1.88
N ASN A 96 9.16 -3.38 1.42
CA ASN A 96 8.87 -3.67 0.02
C ASN A 96 7.38 -3.95 -0.17
N TYR A 97 6.58 -2.90 -0.20
CA TYR A 97 5.15 -2.99 -0.48
C TYR A 97 4.78 -2.31 -1.80
N ASP A 98 3.89 -2.92 -2.55
CA ASP A 98 3.36 -2.40 -3.81
C ASP A 98 1.82 -2.46 -3.81
N ASN A 99 1.21 -1.92 -4.85
CA ASN A 99 -0.24 -1.89 -5.09
C ASN A 99 -1.06 -1.39 -3.89
N VAL A 100 -0.51 -0.44 -3.13
CA VAL A 100 -1.19 0.22 -2.01
C VAL A 100 -2.50 0.82 -2.51
N THR A 101 -3.62 0.38 -1.95
CA THR A 101 -4.96 0.75 -2.38
C THR A 101 -5.90 0.87 -1.20
N LEU A 102 -6.72 1.93 -1.18
CA LEU A 102 -7.85 2.07 -0.27
C LEU A 102 -9.15 2.15 -1.08
N LEU A 103 -10.07 1.23 -0.83
CA LEU A 103 -11.35 1.13 -1.54
C LEU A 103 -12.52 1.46 -0.61
N TRP A 104 -13.29 2.48 -0.94
CA TRP A 104 -14.46 2.91 -0.19
C TRP A 104 -15.76 2.24 -0.64
N SER A 105 -16.60 1.93 0.33
CA SER A 105 -18.02 1.67 0.09
C SER A 105 -18.75 2.98 -0.23
N ALA A 106 -19.86 2.87 -0.98
CA ALA A 106 -20.60 4.03 -1.46
C ALA A 106 -21.20 4.90 -0.33
N ASP A 107 -21.41 4.35 0.86
CA ASP A 107 -21.97 5.05 2.02
C ASP A 107 -20.89 5.64 2.95
N SER A 108 -19.61 5.57 2.57
CA SER A 108 -18.47 6.00 3.39
C SER A 108 -18.36 5.32 4.77
N ASN A 109 -19.12 4.25 5.05
CA ASN A 109 -19.08 3.56 6.34
C ASN A 109 -18.09 2.39 6.37
N TRP A 110 -17.58 2.00 5.20
CA TRP A 110 -16.61 0.93 5.07
C TRP A 110 -15.47 1.32 4.14
N CYS A 111 -14.26 0.89 4.50
CA CYS A 111 -13.12 0.89 3.60
C CYS A 111 -12.36 -0.43 3.67
N ALA A 112 -11.76 -0.83 2.55
CA ALA A 112 -10.89 -1.98 2.43
C ALA A 112 -9.50 -1.49 2.02
N PHE A 113 -8.51 -1.78 2.83
CA PHE A 113 -7.11 -1.44 2.59
C PHE A 113 -6.34 -2.67 2.12
N TYR A 114 -5.51 -2.50 1.11
CA TYR A 114 -4.67 -3.55 0.55
C TYR A 114 -3.31 -3.00 0.19
N TYR A 115 -2.30 -3.84 0.41
CA TYR A 115 -0.98 -3.73 -0.18
C TYR A 115 -0.44 -5.14 -0.33
N ASN A 116 0.59 -5.31 -1.15
CA ASN A 116 1.29 -6.58 -1.25
C ASN A 116 2.79 -6.44 -1.04
N GLN A 117 3.34 -7.43 -0.38
CA GLN A 117 4.76 -7.74 -0.36
C GLN A 117 5.09 -8.72 -1.49
N PRO A 118 6.38 -9.06 -1.72
CA PRO A 118 6.76 -9.94 -2.81
C PRO A 118 6.09 -11.32 -2.80
N ARG A 119 5.61 -11.81 -1.65
CA ARG A 119 5.01 -13.15 -1.52
C ARG A 119 3.57 -13.15 -1.02
N VAL A 120 3.17 -12.14 -0.28
CA VAL A 120 1.84 -12.08 0.34
C VAL A 120 1.20 -10.74 0.12
N GLY A 121 -0.11 -10.68 0.00
CA GLY A 121 -0.86 -9.44 0.06
C GLY A 121 -2.26 -9.74 0.55
N TYR A 122 -2.70 -9.06 1.60
CA TYR A 122 -3.97 -9.33 2.24
C TYR A 122 -4.79 -8.06 2.38
N THR A 123 -6.11 -8.22 2.41
CA THR A 123 -7.05 -7.12 2.58
C THR A 123 -7.47 -6.97 4.04
N SER A 124 -7.28 -5.77 4.58
CA SER A 124 -7.86 -5.36 5.86
C SER A 124 -9.14 -4.56 5.62
N VAL A 125 -10.22 -4.89 6.33
CA VAL A 125 -11.51 -4.22 6.22
C VAL A 125 -11.78 -3.47 7.52
N TYR A 126 -12.23 -2.22 7.38
CA TYR A 126 -12.56 -1.36 8.50
C TYR A 126 -14.01 -0.88 8.39
N HIS A 127 -14.68 -0.86 9.54
CA HIS A 127 -16.01 -0.28 9.69
C HIS A 127 -15.92 1.03 10.46
N ARG A 128 -16.67 2.03 9.98
CA ARG A 128 -16.77 3.36 10.58
C ARG A 128 -17.90 3.40 11.60
N ALA A 129 -17.60 3.93 12.78
CA ALA A 129 -18.58 4.31 13.79
C ALA A 129 -18.29 5.73 14.29
N GLY A 130 -19.03 6.71 13.78
CA GLY A 130 -18.71 8.13 13.98
C GLY A 130 -17.42 8.50 13.25
N ASP A 131 -16.41 8.98 13.98
CA ASP A 131 -15.09 9.32 13.42
C ASP A 131 -14.03 8.25 13.68
N LYS A 132 -14.44 7.08 14.17
CA LYS A 132 -13.55 5.95 14.46
C LYS A 132 -13.70 4.86 13.40
N PHE A 133 -12.59 4.28 13.03
CA PHE A 133 -12.53 3.09 12.18
C PHE A 133 -12.00 1.92 13.00
N THR A 134 -12.66 0.76 12.90
CA THR A 134 -12.27 -0.46 13.62
C THR A 134 -12.08 -1.60 12.63
N PRO A 135 -10.97 -2.35 12.72
CA PRO A 135 -10.77 -3.52 11.88
C PRO A 135 -11.82 -4.58 12.22
N VAL A 136 -12.42 -5.18 11.20
CA VAL A 136 -13.46 -6.22 11.34
C VAL A 136 -13.00 -7.60 10.87
N ASN A 137 -11.74 -7.73 10.46
CA ASN A 137 -11.07 -8.99 10.16
C ASN A 137 -9.59 -8.89 10.52
N LYS A 138 -8.95 -10.06 10.65
CA LYS A 138 -7.50 -10.17 10.46
C LYS A 138 -7.18 -10.34 8.97
N PRO A 139 -6.02 -9.87 8.48
CA PRO A 139 -5.70 -9.93 7.05
C PRO A 139 -5.78 -11.36 6.47
N ASP A 140 -5.40 -12.37 7.24
CA ASP A 140 -5.41 -13.80 6.88
C ASP A 140 -6.79 -14.48 7.02
N GLU A 141 -7.82 -13.80 7.52
CA GLU A 141 -9.17 -14.38 7.65
C GLU A 141 -9.99 -14.31 6.34
N LEU A 142 -9.57 -13.49 5.36
CA LEU A 142 -10.30 -13.28 4.09
C LEU A 142 -9.79 -14.14 2.93
N VAL A 143 -9.28 -15.32 3.23
CA VAL A 143 -8.66 -16.25 2.27
C VAL A 143 -9.40 -17.58 2.21
N VAL A 144 -9.26 -18.32 1.12
CA VAL A 144 -9.68 -19.71 1.01
C VAL A 144 -8.48 -20.61 0.78
N ASP A 145 -8.47 -21.78 1.39
CA ASP A 145 -7.41 -22.77 1.16
C ASP A 145 -7.44 -23.27 -0.30
N ALA A 146 -6.41 -22.85 -1.06
CA ALA A 146 -6.20 -23.22 -2.45
C ALA A 146 -5.61 -24.63 -2.62
N THR A 147 -5.03 -25.21 -1.56
CA THR A 147 -4.43 -26.55 -1.56
C THR A 147 -5.46 -27.66 -1.41
N LYS A 148 -6.70 -27.32 -1.01
CA LYS A 148 -7.75 -28.28 -0.73
C LYS A 148 -8.00 -29.22 -1.91
N GLY A 149 -7.71 -30.50 -1.70
CA GLY A 149 -7.87 -31.57 -2.71
C GLY A 149 -6.70 -31.74 -3.67
N LEU A 150 -5.59 -31.02 -3.45
CA LEU A 150 -4.34 -31.17 -4.18
C LEU A 150 -3.33 -31.89 -3.29
N LYS A 151 -2.66 -32.90 -3.84
CA LYS A 151 -1.61 -33.64 -3.14
C LYS A 151 -0.30 -32.86 -3.25
N ASP A 152 0.43 -32.76 -2.15
CA ASP A 152 1.77 -32.14 -2.08
C ASP A 152 1.83 -30.68 -2.58
N ALA A 153 0.69 -29.96 -2.56
CA ALA A 153 0.61 -28.57 -2.99
C ALA A 153 1.20 -27.62 -1.94
N ASP A 154 2.15 -26.79 -2.37
CA ASP A 154 2.79 -25.74 -1.55
C ASP A 154 2.56 -24.38 -2.19
N VAL A 155 1.81 -23.50 -1.51
CA VAL A 155 1.53 -22.14 -1.97
C VAL A 155 2.78 -21.29 -1.73
N ARG A 156 3.40 -20.83 -2.82
CA ARG A 156 4.58 -19.97 -2.82
C ARG A 156 4.23 -18.52 -2.55
N ASN A 157 3.19 -18.03 -3.23
CA ASN A 157 2.72 -16.66 -3.13
C ASN A 157 1.20 -16.64 -3.03
N GLU A 158 0.66 -15.72 -2.26
CA GLU A 158 -0.78 -15.57 -2.05
C GLU A 158 -1.20 -14.10 -1.98
N TYR A 159 -2.17 -13.72 -2.81
CA TYR A 159 -2.65 -12.34 -2.88
C TYR A 159 -4.16 -12.34 -2.81
N VAL A 160 -4.74 -11.60 -1.88
CA VAL A 160 -6.19 -11.40 -1.70
C VAL A 160 -6.49 -9.91 -1.83
N GLN A 161 -6.88 -9.49 -3.02
CA GLN A 161 -7.08 -8.08 -3.40
C GLN A 161 -8.56 -7.69 -3.33
N PRO A 162 -8.89 -6.47 -2.86
CA PRO A 162 -10.25 -5.96 -2.91
C PRO A 162 -10.57 -5.47 -4.33
N LEU A 163 -11.70 -5.93 -4.87
CA LEU A 163 -12.17 -5.49 -6.19
C LEU A 163 -13.13 -4.32 -6.08
N ARG A 164 -14.23 -4.51 -5.35
CA ARG A 164 -15.29 -3.51 -5.17
C ARG A 164 -16.24 -3.88 -4.06
N TRP A 165 -16.85 -2.88 -3.46
CA TRP A 165 -18.05 -3.07 -2.64
C TRP A 165 -19.25 -3.34 -3.55
N THR A 166 -19.97 -4.43 -3.30
CA THR A 166 -21.22 -4.73 -4.03
C THR A 166 -22.41 -3.98 -3.43
N LYS A 167 -22.35 -3.78 -2.11
CA LYS A 167 -23.23 -2.96 -1.27
C LYS A 167 -22.51 -2.74 0.08
N PRO A 168 -22.99 -1.83 0.95
CA PRO A 168 -22.42 -1.68 2.29
C PRO A 168 -22.31 -3.03 3.02
N GLY A 169 -21.16 -3.29 3.62
CA GLY A 169 -20.89 -4.54 4.34
C GLY A 169 -20.72 -5.80 3.48
N VAL A 170 -20.64 -5.70 2.14
CA VAL A 170 -20.36 -6.85 1.25
C VAL A 170 -19.31 -6.49 0.20
N LEU A 171 -18.14 -7.12 0.32
CA LEU A 171 -16.95 -6.87 -0.49
C LEU A 171 -16.68 -8.03 -1.43
N LEU A 172 -16.38 -7.71 -2.69
CA LEU A 172 -15.86 -8.66 -3.66
C LEU A 172 -14.32 -8.61 -3.62
N LEU A 173 -13.69 -9.77 -3.55
CA LEU A 173 -12.23 -9.93 -3.52
C LEU A 173 -11.81 -10.88 -4.65
N ASP A 174 -10.58 -10.71 -5.13
CA ASP A 174 -9.89 -11.70 -5.96
C ASP A 174 -8.74 -12.30 -5.15
N GLN A 175 -8.65 -13.63 -5.13
CA GLN A 175 -7.53 -14.37 -4.59
C GLN A 175 -6.73 -15.03 -5.71
N LEU A 176 -5.41 -14.85 -5.68
CA LEU A 176 -4.43 -15.55 -6.51
C LEU A 176 -3.47 -16.32 -5.60
N SER A 177 -3.41 -17.64 -5.75
CA SER A 177 -2.42 -18.51 -5.09
C SER A 177 -1.52 -19.13 -6.14
N ILE A 178 -0.21 -18.87 -6.05
CA ILE A 178 0.82 -19.36 -6.96
C ILE A 178 1.53 -20.53 -6.29
N PHE A 179 1.58 -21.69 -6.94
CA PHE A 179 2.18 -22.90 -6.35
C PHE A 179 3.67 -23.02 -6.67
N ARG A 180 4.42 -23.74 -5.82
CA ARG A 180 5.79 -24.13 -6.14
C ARG A 180 5.84 -25.23 -7.20
N GLY A 181 6.96 -25.33 -7.90
CA GLY A 181 7.27 -26.45 -8.79
C GLY A 181 6.63 -26.40 -10.18
N GLY A 182 5.59 -25.59 -10.41
CA GLY A 182 4.98 -25.38 -11.74
C GLY A 182 4.21 -26.58 -12.29
N GLU A 183 4.07 -27.66 -11.52
CA GLU A 183 3.27 -28.85 -11.85
C GLU A 183 1.77 -28.63 -11.62
N ILE A 184 1.44 -27.70 -10.73
CA ILE A 184 0.09 -27.29 -10.39
C ILE A 184 -0.12 -25.89 -10.96
N ASP A 185 -1.18 -25.72 -11.75
CA ASP A 185 -1.60 -24.40 -12.23
C ASP A 185 -1.98 -23.49 -11.06
N ASP A 186 -1.62 -22.20 -11.17
CA ASP A 186 -2.03 -21.17 -10.23
C ASP A 186 -3.54 -21.17 -10.02
N ALA A 187 -3.97 -21.02 -8.77
CA ALA A 187 -5.38 -20.98 -8.43
C ALA A 187 -5.87 -19.53 -8.34
N LYS A 188 -6.95 -19.24 -9.06
CA LYS A 188 -7.67 -17.97 -8.96
C LYS A 188 -9.06 -18.19 -8.39
N PHE A 189 -9.46 -17.35 -7.44
CA PHE A 189 -10.80 -17.35 -6.89
C PHE A 189 -11.37 -15.94 -6.88
N GLN A 190 -12.66 -15.83 -7.15
CA GLN A 190 -13.44 -14.66 -6.75
C GLN A 190 -14.16 -15.01 -5.45
N LEU A 191 -13.98 -14.17 -4.43
CA LEU A 191 -14.57 -14.34 -3.11
C LEU A 191 -15.57 -13.23 -2.85
N THR A 192 -16.69 -13.58 -2.21
CA THR A 192 -17.56 -12.59 -1.57
C THR A 192 -17.32 -12.68 -0.08
N ALA A 193 -16.94 -11.57 0.53
CA ALA A 193 -16.85 -11.43 1.97
C ALA A 193 -17.93 -10.47 2.48
N GLY A 194 -18.42 -10.72 3.69
CA GLY A 194 -19.44 -9.88 4.30
C GLY A 194 -19.39 -9.93 5.82
N LEU A 195 -20.02 -8.95 6.46
CA LEU A 195 -20.18 -8.94 7.91
C LEU A 195 -21.12 -10.07 8.33
N ASP A 196 -20.64 -10.95 9.19
CA ASP A 196 -21.47 -11.90 9.90
C ASP A 196 -22.10 -11.21 11.12
N PRO A 197 -23.43 -11.04 11.15
CA PRO A 197 -24.11 -10.34 12.25
C PRO A 197 -24.00 -11.07 13.58
N LYS A 198 -23.66 -12.37 13.59
CA LYS A 198 -23.53 -13.15 14.84
C LYS A 198 -22.18 -12.94 15.50
N THR A 199 -21.12 -12.87 14.69
CA THR A 199 -19.75 -12.77 15.20
C THR A 199 -19.22 -11.33 15.17
N GLY A 200 -19.88 -10.45 14.42
CA GLY A 200 -19.40 -9.10 14.15
C GLY A 200 -18.14 -9.08 13.28
N LYS A 201 -17.75 -10.22 12.71
CA LYS A 201 -16.55 -10.37 11.88
C LYS A 201 -16.88 -10.35 10.40
N PHE A 202 -15.97 -9.81 9.62
CA PHE A 202 -16.01 -9.86 8.17
C PHE A 202 -15.37 -11.18 7.72
N GLN A 203 -16.10 -12.01 6.98
CA GLN A 203 -15.63 -13.34 6.58
C GLN A 203 -16.05 -13.70 5.16
N VAL A 204 -15.34 -14.64 4.55
CA VAL A 204 -15.72 -15.19 3.23
C VAL A 204 -17.04 -15.94 3.35
N VAL A 205 -18.08 -15.46 2.67
CA VAL A 205 -19.42 -16.06 2.64
C VAL A 205 -19.66 -16.89 1.38
N SER A 206 -18.94 -16.61 0.30
CA SER A 206 -18.98 -17.41 -0.92
C SER A 206 -17.66 -17.35 -1.68
N LYS A 207 -17.42 -18.38 -2.48
CA LYS A 207 -16.24 -18.48 -3.34
C LYS A 207 -16.57 -19.11 -4.67
N LYS A 208 -15.90 -18.64 -5.72
CA LYS A 208 -15.98 -19.18 -7.08
C LYS A 208 -14.55 -19.36 -7.60
N LYS A 209 -14.17 -20.60 -7.92
CA LYS A 209 -12.89 -20.86 -8.62
C LYS A 209 -13.01 -20.33 -10.04
N LEU A 210 -12.04 -19.54 -10.47
CA LEU A 210 -11.95 -19.02 -11.82
C LEU A 210 -11.07 -19.98 -12.66
N PRO A 211 -11.33 -20.10 -13.98
CA PRO A 211 -10.45 -20.84 -14.86
C PRO A 211 -9.03 -20.26 -14.81
N ALA A 212 -8.02 -21.11 -15.02
CA ALA A 212 -6.68 -20.62 -15.32
C ALA A 212 -6.74 -19.75 -16.59
N ASP A 213 -5.95 -18.68 -16.65
CA ASP A 213 -5.87 -17.87 -17.86
C ASP A 213 -5.37 -18.77 -18.99
N VAL A 214 -6.24 -19.02 -19.99
CA VAL A 214 -5.83 -19.76 -21.18
C VAL A 214 -4.73 -18.95 -21.84
N LYS A 215 -3.48 -19.45 -21.80
CA LYS A 215 -2.38 -18.91 -22.60
C LYS A 215 -2.87 -18.82 -24.04
N ARG A 216 -3.17 -17.61 -24.53
CA ARG A 216 -3.45 -17.37 -25.95
C ARG A 216 -2.17 -17.75 -26.70
N ASN A 217 -2.16 -18.96 -27.26
CA ASN A 217 -1.16 -19.36 -28.23
C ASN A 217 -1.28 -18.43 -29.43
N ASN A 218 -0.38 -17.46 -29.55
CA ASN A 218 -0.12 -16.79 -30.83
C ASN A 218 0.52 -17.80 -31.77
N LYS A 219 -0.32 -18.67 -32.35
CA LYS A 219 0.06 -19.49 -33.48
C LYS A 219 -0.08 -18.60 -34.72
N THR A 220 0.93 -17.78 -34.97
CA THR A 220 1.06 -17.09 -36.25
C THR A 220 1.34 -18.14 -37.31
N THR A 221 0.28 -18.58 -37.98
CA THR A 221 0.37 -19.32 -39.24
C THR A 221 0.98 -18.39 -40.29
N ASN A 222 2.28 -18.52 -40.54
CA ASN A 222 2.86 -18.07 -41.80
C ASN A 222 2.38 -19.04 -42.88
N ARG A 223 1.30 -18.66 -43.57
CA ARG A 223 0.99 -19.20 -44.89
C ARG A 223 1.89 -18.49 -45.90
N THR A 224 2.62 -19.31 -46.62
CA THR A 224 3.29 -19.04 -47.89
C THR A 224 2.33 -18.42 -48.91
N SER A 225 2.82 -17.38 -49.57
CA SER A 225 2.57 -17.06 -50.98
C SER A 225 3.66 -16.11 -51.43
#